data_AF-A0A9W9D178-F1
#
_entry.id   AF-A0A9W9D178-F1
#
_cell.length_a   1.000
_cell.length_b   1.000
_cell.length_c   1.000
_cell.angle_alpha   90.00
_cell.angle_beta   90.00
_cell.angle_gamma   90.00
#
_symmetry.space_group_name_H-M   'P 1'
#
loop_
_entity.id
_entity.type
_entity.pdbx_description
1 polymer ?
#
loop_
_entity_poly.entity_id
_entity_poly.type
_entity_poly.pdbx_seq_one_letter_code
_entity_poly.pdbx_strand_id
1 'polypeptide(L)'
;MGAEGYQTVHADASRFAQGVGKEDALRQVLEQTEGLIDGQRNWGKVACQTIAFGRGVCGAAAQSQQTQLVPDVDQFPDHIACDDDSKSEIVVPITVEVLHNGGVEKKLVAIIDVDCAVANGFDEVDRRWLEQLADVLGRGCDW
;
A
#
# COMPACT_ATOMS: atom_id res chain seq x y z
N MET A 1 -19.34 -0.01 26.98
CA MET A 1 -19.25 -1.25 26.18
C MET A 1 -19.83 -0.96 24.80
N GLY A 2 -19.02 -1.09 23.74
CA GLY A 2 -19.41 -1.00 22.32
C GLY A 2 -19.32 0.40 21.73
N ALA A 3 -18.60 0.69 20.64
CA ALA A 3 -17.73 -0.10 19.78
C ALA A 3 -16.60 0.84 19.31
N GLU A 4 -15.34 0.42 19.42
CA GLU A 4 -14.22 1.12 18.80
C GLU A 4 -14.38 0.98 17.29
N GLY A 5 -14.68 2.09 16.61
CA GLY A 5 -14.82 2.12 15.17
C GLY A 5 -13.47 1.81 14.54
N TYR A 6 -13.35 0.64 13.93
CA TYR A 6 -12.20 0.30 13.12
C TYR A 6 -12.13 1.27 11.94
N GLN A 7 -11.06 2.06 11.87
CA GLN A 7 -10.78 2.89 10.71
C GLN A 7 -10.34 1.96 9.56
N THR A 8 -10.88 2.19 8.35
CA THR A 8 -10.70 1.29 7.20
C THR A 8 -10.06 2.04 6.04
N VAL A 9 -9.10 1.44 5.35
CA VAL A 9 -8.54 1.95 4.08
C VAL A 9 -8.86 0.98 2.94
N HIS A 10 -9.02 1.52 1.73
CA HIS A 10 -9.11 0.73 0.49
C HIS A 10 -7.70 0.42 0.01
N ALA A 11 -7.42 -0.85 -0.33
CA ALA A 11 -6.16 -1.30 -0.91
C ALA A 11 -6.44 -1.91 -2.30
N ASP A 12 -5.56 -1.65 -3.28
CA ASP A 12 -5.53 -2.36 -4.56
C ASP A 12 -4.18 -3.07 -4.67
N ALA A 13 -4.18 -4.30 -5.20
CA ALA A 13 -2.99 -5.14 -5.27
C ALA A 13 -2.57 -5.37 -6.72
N SER A 14 -1.27 -5.24 -6.96
CA SER A 14 -0.67 -5.46 -8.27
C SER A 14 0.05 -6.80 -8.31
N ARG A 15 -0.31 -7.67 -9.27
CA ARG A 15 0.32 -8.97 -9.45
C ARG A 15 1.21 -8.99 -10.69
N PHE A 16 2.45 -9.42 -10.51
CA PHE A 16 3.41 -9.63 -11.60
C PHE A 16 3.57 -11.13 -11.88
N ALA A 17 3.61 -11.50 -13.16
CA ALA A 17 3.90 -12.87 -13.55
C ALA A 17 5.36 -13.24 -13.23
N GLN A 18 5.64 -14.53 -13.01
CA GLN A 18 7.02 -14.98 -12.81
C GLN A 18 7.87 -14.68 -14.05
N GLY A 19 9.05 -14.10 -13.83
CA GLY A 19 10.01 -13.77 -14.90
C GLY A 19 9.85 -12.37 -15.51
N VAL A 20 8.94 -11.54 -14.99
CA VAL A 20 8.80 -10.13 -15.39
C VAL A 20 10.00 -9.33 -14.87
N GLY A 21 10.59 -8.50 -15.74
CA GLY A 21 11.70 -7.63 -15.37
C GLY A 21 11.22 -6.45 -14.51
N LYS A 22 12.12 -5.88 -13.68
CA LYS A 22 11.79 -4.72 -12.83
C LYS A 22 11.21 -3.55 -13.64
N GLU A 23 11.74 -3.29 -14.82
CA GLU A 23 11.24 -2.22 -15.69
C GLU A 23 9.77 -2.43 -16.09
N ASP A 24 9.42 -3.66 -16.48
CA ASP A 24 8.06 -4.00 -16.91
C ASP A 24 7.08 -3.97 -15.72
N ALA A 25 7.51 -4.45 -14.55
CA ALA A 25 6.72 -4.36 -13.33
C ALA A 25 6.44 -2.90 -12.94
N LEU A 26 7.45 -2.03 -12.98
CA LEU A 26 7.30 -0.60 -12.70
C LEU A 26 6.42 0.11 -13.73
N ARG A 27 6.52 -0.26 -15.02
CA ARG A 27 5.61 0.26 -16.06
C ARG A 27 4.16 -0.11 -15.76
N GLN A 28 3.89 -1.34 -15.36
CA GLN A 28 2.54 -1.77 -14.98
C GLN A 28 2.03 -1.00 -13.75
N VAL A 29 2.87 -0.74 -12.74
CA VAL A 29 2.49 0.11 -11.59
C VAL A 29 2.11 1.52 -12.05
N LEU A 30 2.86 2.11 -12.98
CA LEU A 30 2.53 3.42 -13.55
C LEU A 30 1.19 3.40 -14.30
N GLU A 31 0.96 2.40 -15.15
CA GLU A 31 -0.32 2.22 -15.87
C GLU A 31 -1.51 2.04 -14.92
N GLN A 32 -1.33 1.27 -13.84
CA GLN A 32 -2.35 1.09 -12.80
C GLN A 32 -2.61 2.39 -12.03
N THR A 33 -1.56 3.16 -11.76
CA THR A 33 -1.66 4.48 -11.12
C THR A 33 -2.43 5.46 -12.01
N GLU A 34 -2.18 5.50 -13.32
CA GLU A 34 -2.98 6.28 -14.27
C GLU A 34 -4.46 5.82 -14.26
N GLY A 35 -4.68 4.50 -14.20
CA GLY A 35 -6.03 3.93 -14.08
C GLY A 35 -6.80 4.32 -12.81
N LEU A 36 -6.10 4.54 -11.69
CA LEU A 36 -6.71 5.06 -10.45
C LEU A 36 -7.19 6.51 -10.60
N ILE A 37 -6.50 7.30 -11.42
CA ILE A 37 -6.81 8.71 -11.68
C ILE A 37 -8.01 8.84 -12.63
N ASP A 38 -8.06 8.03 -13.69
CA ASP A 38 -9.02 8.23 -14.79
C ASP A 38 -10.20 7.23 -14.85
N GLY A 39 -10.24 6.15 -14.05
CA GLY A 39 -11.33 5.18 -14.23
C GLY A 39 -11.51 4.02 -13.25
N GLN A 40 -10.96 4.07 -12.02
CA GLN A 40 -11.10 3.03 -10.96
C GLN A 40 -11.18 1.59 -11.53
N ARG A 41 -10.02 1.02 -11.90
CA ARG A 41 -9.94 -0.37 -12.36
C ARG A 41 -9.00 -1.16 -11.46
N ASN A 42 -9.54 -2.14 -10.73
CA ASN A 42 -8.74 -3.12 -9.99
C ASN A 42 -8.16 -4.15 -10.98
N TRP A 43 -6.84 -4.19 -11.14
CA TRP A 43 -6.16 -5.09 -12.10
C TRP A 43 -5.49 -6.32 -11.45
N GLY A 44 -5.98 -6.77 -10.29
CA GLY A 44 -5.44 -7.94 -9.55
C GLY A 44 -6.50 -8.93 -9.06
N LYS A 45 -6.07 -9.98 -8.34
CA LYS A 45 -6.97 -10.73 -7.44
C LYS A 45 -7.56 -9.72 -6.45
N VAL A 46 -8.80 -9.91 -6.03
CA VAL A 46 -9.44 -9.00 -5.06
C VAL A 46 -8.63 -9.05 -3.75
N ALA A 47 -7.87 -7.99 -3.49
CA ALA A 47 -7.20 -7.77 -2.21
C ALA A 47 -8.26 -7.64 -1.10
N CYS A 48 -7.84 -7.78 0.16
CA CYS A 48 -8.76 -7.56 1.28
C CYS A 48 -9.33 -6.13 1.20
N GLN A 49 -10.64 -6.02 0.95
CA GLN A 49 -11.30 -4.74 0.66
C GLN A 49 -11.37 -3.80 1.88
N THR A 50 -11.07 -4.32 3.06
CA THR A 50 -11.10 -3.57 4.31
C THR A 50 -10.09 -4.15 5.28
N ILE A 51 -9.01 -3.41 5.52
CA ILE A 51 -7.95 -3.83 6.44
C ILE A 51 -8.04 -3.00 7.71
N ALA A 52 -8.01 -3.75 8.80
CA ALA A 52 -7.96 -3.25 10.16
C ALA A 52 -6.60 -2.57 10.45
N PHE A 53 -6.60 -1.33 10.96
CA PHE A 53 -5.37 -0.70 11.46
C PHE A 53 -4.67 -1.60 12.49
N GLY A 54 -3.35 -1.74 12.37
CA GLY A 54 -2.52 -2.59 13.21
C GLY A 54 -2.60 -4.10 12.90
N ARG A 55 -3.30 -4.51 11.83
CA ARG A 55 -3.42 -5.93 11.42
C ARG A 55 -2.74 -6.18 10.08
N GLY A 56 -1.83 -7.16 10.03
CA GLY A 56 -1.01 -7.43 8.85
C GLY A 56 -0.10 -6.26 8.47
N VAL A 57 0.64 -6.42 7.38
CA VAL A 57 1.62 -5.42 6.92
C VAL A 57 0.92 -4.11 6.54
N CYS A 58 -0.16 -4.20 5.76
CA CYS A 58 -1.02 -3.06 5.42
C CYS A 58 -1.57 -2.30 6.64
N GLY A 59 -2.11 -3.01 7.63
CA GLY A 59 -2.62 -2.37 8.84
C GLY A 59 -1.53 -1.75 9.69
N ALA A 60 -0.34 -2.36 9.75
CA ALA A 60 0.82 -1.79 10.42
C ALA A 60 1.30 -0.49 9.75
N ALA A 61 1.31 -0.45 8.41
CA ALA A 61 1.61 0.76 7.64
C ALA A 61 0.58 1.87 7.92
N ALA A 62 -0.71 1.52 7.90
CA ALA A 62 -1.79 2.47 8.17
C ALA A 62 -1.73 3.04 9.60
N GLN A 63 -1.48 2.20 10.60
CA GLN A 63 -1.42 2.61 11.99
C GLN A 63 -0.17 3.46 12.30
N SER A 64 0.99 3.04 11.81
CA SER A 64 2.25 3.75 12.05
C SER A 64 2.42 4.99 11.18
N GLN A 65 1.68 5.08 10.07
CA GLN A 65 1.93 6.03 8.97
C GLN A 65 3.40 6.03 8.52
N GLN A 66 4.03 4.85 8.54
CA GLN A 66 5.38 4.60 8.07
C GLN A 66 5.40 3.43 7.09
N THR A 67 6.28 3.53 6.09
CA THR A 67 6.52 2.45 5.13
C THR A 67 6.94 1.17 5.82
N GLN A 68 6.29 0.06 5.48
CA GLN A 68 6.69 -1.27 5.89
C GLN A 68 7.43 -1.92 4.73
N LEU A 69 8.72 -2.19 4.90
CA LEU A 69 9.54 -2.93 3.94
C LEU A 69 9.79 -4.33 4.51
N VAL A 70 9.02 -5.30 4.04
CA VAL A 70 8.96 -6.65 4.64
C VAL A 70 9.67 -7.65 3.72
N PRO A 71 10.89 -8.09 4.06
CA PRO A 71 11.66 -9.01 3.21
C PRO A 71 11.10 -10.43 3.19
N ASP A 72 10.37 -10.83 4.23
CA ASP A 72 9.69 -12.13 4.35
C ASP A 72 8.38 -11.96 5.13
N VAL A 73 7.24 -12.06 4.43
CA VAL A 73 5.92 -11.87 5.05
C VAL A 73 5.56 -12.99 6.03
N ASP A 74 6.11 -14.19 5.84
CA ASP A 74 5.86 -15.33 6.74
C ASP A 74 6.50 -15.10 8.13
N GLN A 75 7.47 -14.17 8.22
CA GLN A 75 8.13 -13.77 9.47
C GLN A 75 7.50 -12.52 10.11
N PHE A 76 6.55 -11.86 9.44
CA PHE A 76 5.93 -10.65 9.97
C PHE A 76 4.88 -10.99 11.04
N PRO A 77 4.94 -10.40 12.25
CA PRO A 77 3.97 -10.67 13.31
C PRO A 77 2.54 -10.35 12.87
N ASP A 78 1.59 -11.23 13.21
CA ASP A 78 0.17 -11.07 12.87
C ASP A 78 -0.10 -10.88 11.36
N HIS A 79 0.73 -11.48 10.50
CA HIS A 79 0.55 -11.47 9.04
C HIS A 79 -0.84 -12.02 8.66
N ILE A 80 -1.57 -11.23 7.87
CA ILE A 80 -2.82 -11.63 7.23
C ILE A 80 -2.51 -11.70 5.73
N ALA A 81 -2.26 -12.90 5.25
CA ALA A 81 -2.05 -13.12 3.81
C ALA A 81 -3.34 -12.75 3.06
N CYS A 82 -3.27 -11.72 2.22
CA CYS A 82 -4.31 -11.40 1.24
C CYS A 82 -4.09 -12.16 -0.08
N ASP A 83 -2.84 -12.50 -0.40
CA ASP A 83 -2.46 -13.43 -1.47
C ASP A 83 -1.51 -14.51 -0.91
N ASP A 84 -1.90 -15.79 -1.04
CA ASP A 84 -1.14 -16.94 -0.54
C ASP A 84 0.24 -17.09 -1.22
N ASP A 85 0.42 -16.45 -2.38
CA ASP A 85 1.67 -16.49 -3.15
C ASP A 85 2.70 -15.42 -2.70
N SER A 86 2.32 -14.47 -1.84
CA SER A 86 3.23 -13.38 -1.41
C SER A 86 4.35 -13.90 -0.49
N LYS A 87 5.57 -13.45 -0.75
CA LYS A 87 6.80 -13.80 -0.02
C LYS A 87 7.58 -12.59 0.48
N SER A 88 7.40 -11.42 -0.11
CA SER A 88 7.84 -10.14 0.47
C SER A 88 6.84 -9.07 0.07
N GLU A 89 6.69 -8.02 0.87
CA GLU A 89 5.68 -6.98 0.68
C GLU A 89 6.31 -5.62 0.99
N ILE A 90 5.95 -4.59 0.22
CA ILE A 90 6.21 -3.20 0.60
C ILE A 90 4.90 -2.42 0.63
N VAL A 91 4.59 -1.81 1.77
CA VAL A 91 3.42 -0.97 1.94
C VAL A 91 3.82 0.45 2.29
N VAL A 92 3.40 1.41 1.48
CA VAL A 92 3.70 2.84 1.64
C VAL A 92 2.43 3.63 1.93
N PRO A 93 2.33 4.31 3.09
CA PRO A 93 1.16 5.14 3.40
C PRO A 93 1.14 6.44 2.58
N ILE A 94 -0.03 6.78 2.05
CA ILE A 94 -0.31 8.07 1.42
C ILE A 94 -0.97 8.97 2.46
N THR A 95 -0.29 10.06 2.81
CA THR A 95 -0.75 10.99 3.83
C THR A 95 -0.79 12.41 3.30
N VAL A 96 -1.83 13.16 3.65
CA VAL A 96 -2.01 14.55 3.27
C VAL A 96 -2.13 15.44 4.49
N GLU A 97 -1.80 16.71 4.34
CA GLU A 97 -2.06 17.74 5.34
C GLU A 97 -3.48 18.28 5.17
N VAL A 98 -4.30 18.21 6.22
CA VAL A 98 -5.66 18.76 6.25
C VAL A 98 -5.80 19.83 7.31
N LEU A 99 -6.65 20.83 7.05
CA LEU A 99 -7.04 21.80 8.07
C LEU A 99 -8.11 21.18 8.98
N HIS A 100 -7.79 20.99 10.25
CA HIS A 100 -8.71 20.49 11.25
C HIS A 100 -8.69 21.38 12.50
N ASN A 101 -9.85 21.86 12.94
CA ASN A 101 -10.01 22.75 14.10
C ASN A 101 -9.05 23.96 14.12
N GLY A 102 -8.71 24.52 12.95
CA GLY A 102 -7.81 25.67 12.83
C GLY A 102 -6.32 25.34 12.87
N GLY A 103 -5.93 24.06 12.90
CA GLY A 103 -4.56 23.59 12.75
C GLY A 103 -4.36 22.71 11.51
N VAL A 104 -3.11 22.40 11.19
CA VAL A 104 -2.74 21.43 10.14
C VAL A 104 -2.53 20.06 10.80
N GLU A 105 -3.21 19.04 10.29
CA GLU A 105 -3.11 17.66 10.75
C GLU A 105 -2.70 16.74 9.60
N LYS A 106 -1.87 15.73 9.88
CA LYS A 106 -1.50 14.69 8.92
C LYS A 106 -2.57 13.59 8.91
N LYS A 107 -3.30 13.48 7.80
CA LYS A 107 -4.34 12.48 7.59
C LYS A 107 -3.84 11.38 6.65
N LEU A 108 -3.96 10.12 7.06
CA LEU A 108 -3.82 8.98 6.14
C LEU A 108 -5.05 8.91 5.23
N VAL A 109 -4.84 8.86 3.92
CA VAL A 109 -5.92 8.83 2.92
C VAL A 109 -5.95 7.54 2.11
N ALA A 110 -4.79 6.90 1.92
CA ALA A 110 -4.66 5.62 1.22
C ALA A 110 -3.34 4.94 1.59
N ILE A 111 -3.11 3.75 1.05
CA ILE A 111 -1.83 3.04 1.07
C ILE A 111 -1.51 2.55 -0.35
N ILE A 112 -0.24 2.46 -0.68
CA ILE A 112 0.28 1.70 -1.82
C ILE A 112 0.71 0.35 -1.27
N ASP A 113 0.17 -0.74 -1.80
CA ASP A 113 0.47 -2.11 -1.41
C ASP A 113 1.04 -2.87 -2.61
N VAL A 114 2.24 -3.45 -2.45
CA VAL A 114 2.93 -4.18 -3.51
C VAL A 114 3.48 -5.50 -2.97
N ASP A 115 2.94 -6.59 -3.48
CA ASP A 115 3.35 -7.96 -3.19
C ASP A 115 4.45 -8.45 -4.15
N CYS A 116 5.29 -9.36 -3.66
CA CYS A 116 6.24 -10.10 -4.47
C CYS A 116 6.20 -11.59 -4.15
N ALA A 117 6.14 -12.44 -5.18
CA ALA A 117 6.16 -13.90 -5.02
C ALA A 117 7.54 -14.47 -4.63
N VAL A 118 8.55 -13.61 -4.42
CA VAL A 118 9.88 -14.01 -3.94
C VAL A 118 10.23 -13.21 -2.69
N ALA A 119 10.96 -13.83 -1.76
CA ALA A 119 11.48 -13.12 -0.58
C ALA A 119 12.53 -12.08 -1.01
N ASN A 120 12.65 -11.00 -0.23
CA ASN A 120 13.53 -9.86 -0.51
C ASN A 120 13.32 -9.24 -1.91
N GLY A 121 12.07 -9.18 -2.38
CA GLY A 121 11.74 -8.60 -3.67
C GLY A 121 11.97 -7.08 -3.75
N PHE A 122 11.97 -6.41 -2.60
CA PHE A 122 12.08 -4.96 -2.46
C PHE A 122 13.29 -4.54 -1.62
N ASP A 123 13.85 -3.39 -1.96
CA ASP A 123 14.94 -2.76 -1.23
C ASP A 123 14.68 -1.27 -0.93
N GLU A 124 15.69 -0.59 -0.38
CA GLU A 124 15.62 0.83 -0.03
C GLU A 124 15.47 1.76 -1.26
N VAL A 125 15.89 1.32 -2.45
CA VAL A 125 15.66 2.08 -3.69
C VAL A 125 14.18 2.03 -4.04
N ASP A 126 13.56 0.85 -3.99
CA ASP A 126 12.14 0.68 -4.24
C ASP A 126 11.31 1.50 -3.24
N ARG A 127 11.64 1.41 -1.94
CA ARG A 127 11.05 2.24 -0.89
C ARG A 127 11.11 3.72 -1.21
N ARG A 128 12.29 4.23 -1.53
CA ARG A 128 12.51 5.66 -1.81
C ARG A 128 11.64 6.17 -2.97
N TRP A 129 11.46 5.37 -4.02
CA TRP A 129 10.69 5.79 -5.18
C TRP A 129 9.18 5.63 -4.96
N LEU A 130 8.76 4.59 -4.24
CA LEU A 130 7.35 4.43 -3.86
C LEU A 130 6.90 5.50 -2.85
N GLU A 131 7.77 5.92 -1.93
CA GLU A 131 7.50 7.08 -1.05
C GLU A 131 7.37 8.39 -1.83
N GLN A 132 8.17 8.60 -2.87
CA GLN A 132 8.02 9.76 -3.76
C GLN A 132 6.72 9.70 -4.57
N LEU A 133 6.33 8.51 -5.04
CA LEU A 133 5.05 8.31 -5.71
C LEU A 133 3.88 8.60 -4.77
N ALA A 134 3.94 8.12 -3.53
CA ALA A 134 2.94 8.38 -2.50
C ALA A 134 2.77 9.89 -2.23
N ASP A 135 3.87 10.65 -2.18
CA ASP A 135 3.81 12.12 -2.04
C ASP A 135 3.14 12.80 -3.25
N VAL A 136 3.45 12.34 -4.47
CA VAL A 136 2.82 12.87 -5.69
C VAL A 136 1.31 12.58 -5.69
N LEU A 137 0.90 11.36 -5.34
CA LEU A 137 -0.52 10.98 -5.24
C LEU A 137 -1.24 11.76 -4.13
N GLY A 138 -0.59 11.93 -2.97
CA GLY A 138 -1.12 12.73 -1.88
C GLY A 138 -1.44 14.16 -2.29
N ARG A 139 -0.58 14.79 -3.10
CA ARG A 139 -0.79 16.17 -3.58
C ARG A 139 -1.68 16.28 -4.83
N GLY A 140 -1.72 15.23 -5.65
CA GLY A 140 -2.33 15.23 -6.97
C GLY A 140 -3.79 14.79 -7.02
N CYS A 141 -4.27 14.07 -6.01
CA CYS A 141 -5.64 13.55 -5.97
C CYS A 141 -6.55 14.34 -5.01
N ASP A 142 -7.86 14.30 -5.26
CA ASP A 142 -8.91 14.84 -4.37
C ASP A 142 -9.37 13.73 -3.42
N TRP A 143 -9.00 13.81 -2.13
CA TRP A 143 -9.11 12.75 -1.12
C TRP A 143 -10.18 13.01 -0.05
#